data_AF-A0A645E2H0-F1
#
_entry.id   AF-A0A645E2H0-F1
#
_cell.length_a   1.000
_cell.length_b   1.000
_cell.length_c   1.000
_cell.angle_alpha   90.00
_cell.angle_beta   90.00
_cell.angle_gamma   90.00
#
_symmetry.space_group_name_H-M   'P 1'
#
loop_
_entity.id
_entity.type
_entity.pdbx_description
1 polymer ?
#
loop_
_entity_poly.entity_id
_entity_poly.type
_entity_poly.pdbx_seq_one_letter_code
_entity_poly.pdbx_strand_id
1 'polypeptide(L)'
;MVSATAKWTFMAFIFVPVLQQLGIAPEYTQCAFRIGDSATNAITPFLFYIPLVLTYIQHYQPQANFGLLLKHTWAYSVSVLILWTLLFVFWYVTGLPLGL
;
A
#
# COMPACT_ATOMS: atom_id res chain seq x y z
N MET A 1 -8.38 7.23 -5.31
CA MET A 1 -7.16 6.76 -4.60
C MET A 1 -6.22 7.94 -4.41
N VAL A 2 -6.65 8.92 -3.61
CA VAL A 2 -6.21 10.32 -3.70
C VAL A 2 -5.42 10.79 -2.47
N SER A 3 -5.58 10.11 -1.32
CA SER A 3 -4.84 10.40 -0.09
C SER A 3 -4.88 9.17 0.84
N ALA A 4 -3.73 8.75 1.35
CA ALA A 4 -3.63 7.70 2.36
C ALA A 4 -4.39 8.11 3.64
N THR A 5 -4.28 9.38 4.02
CA THR A 5 -4.99 9.95 5.17
C THR A 5 -6.50 9.90 5.00
N ALA A 6 -7.03 10.26 3.83
CA ALA A 6 -8.48 10.20 3.58
C ALA A 6 -9.02 8.76 3.64
N LYS A 7 -8.29 7.80 3.05
CA LYS A 7 -8.62 6.37 3.13
C LYS A 7 -8.59 5.87 4.58
N TRP A 8 -7.53 6.21 5.32
CA TRP A 8 -7.36 5.80 6.71
C TRP A 8 -8.45 6.38 7.60
N THR A 9 -8.79 7.67 7.49
CA THR A 9 -9.81 8.30 8.34
C THR A 9 -11.15 7.59 8.25
N PHE A 10 -11.56 7.17 7.05
CA PHE A 10 -12.79 6.41 6.86
C PHE A 10 -12.67 4.99 7.40
N MET A 11 -11.60 4.27 7.06
CA MET A 11 -11.42 2.87 7.48
C MET A 11 -11.19 2.73 8.99
N ALA A 12 -10.42 3.63 9.59
CA ALA A 12 -10.05 3.58 11.00
C ALA A 12 -11.28 3.65 11.90
N PHE A 13 -12.27 4.49 11.57
CA PHE A 13 -13.50 4.63 12.34
C PHE A 13 -14.27 3.30 12.46
N ILE A 14 -14.20 2.44 11.44
CA ILE A 14 -14.93 1.17 11.39
C ILE A 14 -14.05 0.03 11.88
N PHE A 15 -12.85 -0.12 11.32
CA PHE A 15 -12.01 -1.30 11.52
C PHE A 15 -11.24 -1.28 12.83
N VAL A 16 -10.81 -0.11 13.33
CA VAL A 16 -10.06 -0.06 14.61
C VAL A 16 -10.94 -0.54 15.77
N PRO A 17 -12.18 -0.04 15.97
CA PRO A 17 -13.03 -0.53 17.05
C PRO A 17 -13.40 -2.02 16.91
N VAL A 18 -13.71 -2.48 15.69
CA VAL A 18 -14.09 -3.88 15.43
C VAL A 18 -12.94 -4.84 15.75
N LEU A 19 -11.72 -4.53 15.28
CA LEU A 19 -10.56 -5.38 15.51
C LEU A 19 -10.10 -5.32 16.98
N GLN A 20 -10.26 -4.18 17.64
CA GLN A 20 -10.00 -4.04 19.07
C GLN A 20 -10.94 -4.90 19.92
N GLN A 21 -12.23 -5.01 19.56
CA GLN A 21 -13.17 -5.93 20.21
C GLN A 21 -12.78 -7.41 20.04
N LEU A 22 -12.07 -7.73 18.96
CA LEU A 22 -11.51 -9.06 18.69
C LEU A 22 -10.14 -9.29 19.34
N GLY A 23 -9.64 -8.34 20.14
CA GLY A 23 -8.36 -8.44 20.86
C GLY A 23 -7.14 -8.02 20.04
N ILE A 24 -7.31 -7.41 18.87
CA ILE A 24 -6.21 -6.90 18.04
C ILE A 24 -5.94 -5.44 18.40
N ALA A 25 -4.71 -5.14 18.83
CA ALA A 25 -4.35 -3.76 19.18
C ALA A 25 -4.43 -2.82 17.96
N PRO A 26 -4.79 -1.53 18.16
CA PRO A 26 -4.91 -0.56 17.07
C PRO A 26 -3.65 -0.40 16.22
N GLU A 27 -2.46 -0.56 16.79
CA GLU A 27 -1.20 -0.44 16.04
C GLU A 27 -1.08 -1.49 14.93
N TYR A 28 -1.55 -2.72 15.17
CA TYR A 28 -1.55 -3.78 14.15
C TYR A 28 -2.51 -3.47 13.00
N THR A 29 -3.68 -2.92 13.33
CA THR A 29 -4.67 -2.48 12.32
C THR A 29 -4.10 -1.38 11.44
N GLN A 30 -3.41 -0.40 12.04
CA GLN A 30 -2.76 0.69 11.32
C GLN A 30 -1.60 0.19 10.45
N CYS A 31 -0.78 -0.73 10.97
CA CYS A 31 0.31 -1.34 10.22
C CYS A 31 -0.20 -2.09 8.99
N ALA A 32 -1.22 -2.95 9.17
CA ALA A 32 -1.86 -3.68 8.08
C ALA A 32 -2.42 -2.75 6.98
N PHE A 33 -3.06 -1.64 7.38
CA PHE A 33 -3.52 -0.63 6.43
C PHE A 33 -2.36 -0.01 5.63
N ARG A 34 -1.27 0.37 6.30
CA ARG A 34 -0.09 0.98 5.63
C ARG A 34 0.55 0.04 4.61
N ILE A 35 0.60 -1.25 4.92
CA ILE A 35 1.11 -2.28 4.00
C ILE A 35 0.24 -2.35 2.74
N GLY A 36 -1.08 -2.46 2.90
CA GLY A 36 -1.99 -2.54 1.75
C GLY A 36 -2.03 -1.25 0.92
N ASP A 37 -2.01 -0.09 1.57
CA ASP A 37 -2.01 1.21 0.91
C ASP A 37 -0.77 1.41 0.04
N SER A 38 0.41 1.09 0.58
CA SER A 38 1.69 1.30 -0.11
C SER A 38 1.86 0.36 -1.30
N ALA A 39 1.57 -0.94 -1.13
CA ALA A 39 1.81 -1.94 -2.16
C ALA A 39 0.99 -1.70 -3.43
N THR A 40 -0.25 -1.20 -3.29
CA THR A 40 -1.19 -1.01 -4.41
C THR A 40 -1.04 0.32 -5.15
N ASN A 41 -0.28 1.27 -4.62
CA ASN A 41 -0.06 2.57 -5.27
C ASN A 41 0.62 2.42 -6.63
N ALA A 42 1.57 1.49 -6.78
CA ALA A 42 2.36 1.31 -8.01
C ALA A 42 1.54 0.84 -9.25
N ILE A 43 0.35 0.28 -9.03
CA ILE A 43 -0.53 -0.25 -10.09
C ILE A 43 -1.77 0.60 -10.31
N THR A 44 -1.92 1.71 -9.56
CA THR A 44 -3.12 2.55 -9.59
C THR A 44 -3.05 3.56 -10.75
N PRO A 45 -3.99 3.52 -11.71
CA PRO A 45 -3.99 4.45 -12.85
C PRO A 45 -4.33 5.89 -12.48
N PHE A 46 -5.12 6.08 -11.42
CA PHE A 46 -5.66 7.39 -11.03
C PHE A 46 -4.84 8.09 -9.94
N LEU A 47 -3.55 7.76 -9.80
CA LEU A 47 -2.65 8.47 -8.91
C LEU A 47 -2.24 9.80 -9.56
N PHE A 48 -2.30 10.90 -8.81
CA PHE A 48 -2.09 12.25 -9.37
C PHE A 48 -0.74 12.45 -10.07
N TYR A 49 0.28 11.70 -9.68
CA TYR A 49 1.62 11.80 -10.27
C TYR A 49 1.84 10.85 -11.46
N ILE A 50 0.87 10.01 -11.83
CA ILE A 50 0.99 9.12 -12.99
C ILE A 50 1.27 9.89 -14.29
N PRO A 51 0.60 11.02 -14.60
CA PRO A 51 0.93 11.82 -15.78
C PRO A 51 2.38 12.31 -15.79
N LEU A 52 2.91 12.73 -14.63
CA LEU A 52 4.30 13.16 -14.49
C LEU A 52 5.27 12.00 -14.72
N VAL A 53 5.01 10.83 -14.12
CA VAL A 53 5.83 9.63 -14.33
C VAL A 53 5.82 9.22 -15.80
N LEU A 54 4.65 9.30 -16.45
CA LEU A 54 4.49 8.94 -17.85
C LEU A 54 5.28 9.88 -18.77
N THR A 55 5.24 11.19 -18.53
CA THR A 55 6.02 12.15 -19.34
C THR A 55 7.53 11.94 -19.17
N TYR A 56 8.00 11.60 -17.96
CA TYR A 56 9.40 11.23 -17.73
C TYR A 56 9.81 9.98 -18.50
N ILE A 57 8.98 8.93 -18.51
CA ILE A 57 9.31 7.69 -19.25
C ILE A 57 9.21 7.93 -20.76
N GLN A 58 8.26 8.73 -21.22
CA GLN A 58 8.11 9.08 -22.64
C GLN A 58 9.32 9.84 -23.19
N HIS A 59 10.10 10.52 -22.34
CA HIS A 59 11.38 11.11 -22.73
C HIS A 59 12.40 10.05 -23.20
N TYR A 60 12.42 8.87 -22.58
CA TYR A 60 13.33 7.76 -22.94
C TYR A 60 12.68 6.77 -23.92
N GLN A 61 11.37 6.54 -23.81
CA GLN A 61 10.61 5.60 -24.61
C GLN A 61 9.29 6.24 -25.09
N PRO A 62 9.26 6.85 -26.29
CA PRO A 62 8.12 7.63 -26.78
C PRO A 62 6.80 6.87 -26.88
N GLN A 63 6.84 5.55 -27.04
CA GLN A 63 5.65 4.69 -27.09
C GLN A 63 5.17 4.21 -25.70
N ALA A 64 5.78 4.69 -24.62
CA ALA A 64 5.37 4.32 -23.27
C ALA A 64 3.95 4.81 -22.97
N ASN A 65 3.14 3.87 -22.48
CA ASN A 65 1.77 4.09 -22.04
C ASN A 65 1.60 3.51 -20.62
N PHE A 66 0.46 3.79 -19.99
CA PHE A 66 0.18 3.26 -18.65
C PHE A 66 0.21 1.72 -18.61
N GLY A 67 -0.19 1.04 -19.68
CA GLY A 67 -0.14 -0.42 -19.76
C GLY A 67 1.28 -0.99 -19.70
N LEU A 68 2.25 -0.33 -20.35
CA LEU A 68 3.66 -0.69 -20.27
C LEU A 68 4.21 -0.47 -18.86
N LEU A 69 3.88 0.66 -18.25
CA LEU A 69 4.17 0.96 -16.85
C LEU A 69 3.63 -0.14 -15.93
N LEU A 70 2.35 -0.49 -16.06
CA LEU A 70 1.70 -1.54 -15.28
C LEU A 70 2.39 -2.90 -15.48
N LYS A 71 2.77 -3.24 -16.72
CA LYS A 71 3.50 -4.48 -17.03
C LYS A 71 4.86 -4.54 -16.31
N HIS A 72 5.50 -3.40 -16.08
CA HIS A 72 6.72 -3.34 -15.30
C HIS A 72 6.45 -3.31 -13.79
N THR A 73 5.45 -2.57 -13.32
CA THR A 73 5.24 -2.33 -11.88
C THR A 73 4.41 -3.40 -11.17
N TRP A 74 3.60 -4.21 -11.88
CA TRP A 74 2.73 -5.20 -11.22
C TRP A 74 3.53 -6.24 -10.43
N ALA A 75 4.62 -6.76 -10.99
CA ALA A 75 5.45 -7.75 -10.32
C ALA A 75 6.10 -7.18 -9.05
N TYR A 76 6.52 -5.91 -9.09
CA TYR A 76 7.01 -5.20 -7.91
C TYR A 76 5.92 -5.03 -6.86
N SER A 77 4.73 -4.59 -7.26
CA SER A 77 3.58 -4.40 -6.36
C SER A 77 3.23 -5.70 -5.62
N VAL A 78 3.17 -6.82 -6.33
CA VAL A 78 2.91 -8.15 -5.74
C VAL A 78 4.06 -8.59 -4.83
N SER A 79 5.31 -8.41 -5.25
CA SER A 79 6.47 -8.79 -4.45
C SER A 79 6.55 -8.00 -3.14
N VAL A 80 6.30 -6.69 -3.19
CA VAL A 80 6.25 -5.81 -2.02
C VAL A 80 5.10 -6.22 -1.10
N LEU A 81 3.92 -6.49 -1.65
CA LEU A 81 2.78 -6.95 -0.84
C LEU A 81 3.12 -8.23 -0.08
N ILE A 82 3.64 -9.25 -0.77
CA ILE A 82 4.00 -10.54 -0.16
C ILE A 82 5.07 -10.33 0.91
N LEU A 83 6.16 -9.63 0.59
CA LEU A 83 7.27 -9.45 1.52
C LEU A 83 6.86 -8.66 2.76
N TRP A 84 6.08 -7.59 2.61
CA TRP A 84 5.57 -6.83 3.74
C TRP A 84 4.56 -7.61 4.58
N THR A 85 3.67 -8.38 3.95
CA THR A 85 2.74 -9.24 4.69
C THR A 85 3.48 -10.32 5.47
N LEU A 86 4.52 -10.94 4.89
CA LEU A 86 5.37 -11.90 5.61
C LEU A 86 6.07 -11.26 6.80
N LEU A 87 6.63 -10.06 6.62
CA LEU A 87 7.25 -9.31 7.71
C LEU A 87 6.25 -8.99 8.83
N PHE A 88 5.04 -8.57 8.46
CA PHE A 88 3.96 -8.29 9.42
C PHE A 88 3.54 -9.54 10.20
N VAL A 89 3.37 -10.68 9.52
CA VAL A 89 3.04 -11.95 10.18
C VAL A 89 4.15 -12.37 11.14
N PHE A 90 5.41 -12.26 10.71
CA PHE A 90 6.57 -12.53 11.57
C PHE A 90 6.57 -11.63 12.82
N TRP A 91 6.31 -10.33 12.66
CA TRP A 91 6.22 -9.39 13.78
C TRP A 91 5.07 -9.70 14.73
N TYR A 92 3.91 -10.05 14.17
CA TYR A 92 2.72 -10.41 14.94
C TYR A 92 2.92 -11.66 15.79
N VAL A 93 3.57 -12.70 15.23
CA VAL A 93 3.85 -13.96 15.95
C VAL A 93 4.94 -13.80 17.00
N THR A 94 5.96 -12.97 16.73
CA THR A 94 7.03 -12.71 17.69
C THR A 94 6.62 -11.81 18.85
N GLY A 95 5.47 -11.13 18.76
CA GLY A 95 4.96 -10.24 19.79
C GLY A 95 5.84 -9.01 20.02
N LEU A 96 6.71 -8.68 19.06
CA LEU A 96 7.58 -7.52 19.15
C LEU A 96 6.74 -6.23 19.10
N PRO A 97 7.07 -5.22 19.92
CA PRO A 97 6.38 -3.95 19.87
C PRO A 97 6.55 -3.31 18.49
N LEU A 98 5.45 -2.86 17.89
CA LEU A 98 5.46 -2.16 16.60
C LEU A 98 5.91 -0.69 16.71
N GLY A 99 6.06 -0.19 17.93
CA GLY A 99 6.46 1.19 18.25
C GLY A 99 6.99 1.30 19.68
N LEU A 100 7.43 2.50 20.07
CA LEU A 100 7.83 2.82 21.44
C LEU A 100 6.60 2.99 22.35
#